data_AF-Q50L65-F1
#
_entry.id   AF-Q50L65-F1
#
_cell.length_a   1.000
_cell.length_b   1.000
_cell.length_c   1.000
_cell.angle_alpha   90.00
_cell.angle_beta   90.00
_cell.angle_gamma   90.00
#
_symmetry.space_group_name_H-M   'P 1'
#
loop_
_entity.id
_entity.type
_entity.pdbx_description
1 polymer ?
#
loop_
_entity_poly.entity_id
_entity_poly.type
_entity_poly.pdbx_seq_one_letter_code
_entity_poly.pdbx_strand_id
1 'polypeptide(L)' 'MPLSLTNKNVIFVAGLGGIGLDTSKELLKRDLKNLVILDRI' A
#
# COMPACT_ATOMS: atom_id res chain seq x y z
N MET A 1 -17.36 13.71 -0.33
CA MET A 1 -16.26 13.56 0.64
C MET A 1 -15.11 12.85 -0.07
N PRO A 2 -13.87 13.38 -0.05
CA PRO A 2 -12.75 12.66 -0.64
C PRO A 2 -12.47 11.38 0.15
N LEU A 3 -12.15 10.30 -0.56
CA LEU A 3 -11.80 9.02 0.06
C LEU A 3 -10.42 9.14 0.73
N SER A 4 -10.39 9.08 2.07
CA SER A 4 -9.14 9.03 2.84
C SER A 4 -8.77 7.58 3.18
N LEU A 5 -7.47 7.29 3.15
CA LEU A 5 -6.90 6.01 3.60
C LEU A 5 -6.37 6.06 5.05
N THR A 6 -6.53 7.20 5.72
CA THR A 6 -6.10 7.42 7.12
C THR A 6 -6.66 6.35 8.06
N ASN A 7 -5.80 5.77 8.91
CA ASN A 7 -6.11 4.73 9.90
C ASN A 7 -6.86 3.50 9.32
N LYS A 8 -6.62 3.18 8.04
CA LYS A 8 -7.16 1.97 7.39
C LYS A 8 -6.09 0.88 7.26
N ASN A 9 -6.53 -0.37 7.25
CA ASN A 9 -5.70 -1.51 6.88
C ASN A 9 -5.76 -1.68 5.35
N VAL A 10 -4.61 -1.82 4.71
CA VAL A 10 -4.49 -1.97 3.26
C VAL A 10 -3.73 -3.26 2.96
N ILE A 11 -4.29 -4.07 2.06
CA ILE A 11 -3.61 -5.21 1.45
C ILE A 11 -3.33 -4.84 0.00
N PHE A 12 -2.06 -4.84 -0.38
CA PHE A 12 -1.61 -4.46 -1.71
C PHE A 12 -0.96 -5.67 -2.41
N VAL A 13 -1.58 -6.12 -3.50
CA VAL A 13 -1.18 -7.33 -4.22
C VAL A 13 -0.21 -6.98 -5.35
N ALA A 14 0.77 -7.85 -5.62
CA ALA A 14 1.83 -7.68 -6.61
C ALA A 14 2.74 -6.46 -6.34
N GLY A 15 3.00 -6.18 -5.06
CA GLY A 15 3.70 -4.98 -4.61
C GLY A 15 5.23 -5.05 -4.62
N LEU A 16 5.85 -6.16 -5.03
CA LEU A 16 7.32 -6.30 -5.07
C LEU A 16 7.92 -6.17 -6.47
N GLY A 17 7.11 -6.15 -7.53
CA GLY A 17 7.56 -5.78 -8.88
C GLY A 17 7.91 -4.28 -8.97
N GLY A 18 8.56 -3.82 -10.06
CA GLY A 18 9.03 -2.42 -10.18
C GLY A 18 7.97 -1.36 -9.84
N ILE A 19 6.83 -1.40 -10.53
CA ILE A 19 5.72 -0.46 -10.29
C ILE A 19 5.07 -0.69 -8.92
N GLY A 20 4.94 -1.96 -8.51
CA GLY A 20 4.38 -2.30 -7.20
C GLY A 20 5.22 -1.76 -6.05
N LEU A 21 6.54 -1.79 -6.20
CA LEU A 21 7.49 -1.33 -5.20
C LEU A 21 7.44 0.20 -5.08
N ASP A 22 7.38 0.92 -6.19
CA ASP A 22 7.25 2.38 -6.13
C ASP A 22 5.87 2.81 -5.60
N THR A 23 4.81 2.08 -5.95
CA THR A 23 3.46 2.33 -5.43
C THR A 23 3.37 2.05 -3.92
N SER A 24 4.00 0.98 -3.44
CA SER A 24 4.04 0.65 -2.02
C SER A 24 4.81 1.69 -1.21
N LYS A 25 5.88 2.30 -1.76
CA LYS A 25 6.54 3.45 -1.14
C LYS A 25 5.61 4.66 -1.00
N GLU A 26 4.78 4.95 -2.00
CA GLU A 26 3.79 6.03 -1.90
C GLU A 26 2.67 5.70 -0.89
N LEU A 27 2.28 4.43 -0.76
CA LEU A 27 1.34 3.99 0.27
C LEU A 27 1.90 4.14 1.68
N LEU A 28 3.20 3.89 1.88
CA LEU A 28 3.89 4.09 3.17
C LEU A 28 3.95 5.56 3.61
N LYS A 29 3.87 6.51 2.69
CA LYS A 29 3.81 7.95 3.03
C LYS A 29 2.43 8.39 3.53
N ARG A 30 1.41 7.53 3.43
CA ARG A 30 0.07 7.81 3.93
C ARG A 30 -0.08 7.32 5.36
N ASP A 31 -1.00 7.93 6.09
CA ASP A 31 -1.32 7.57 7.47
C ASP A 31 -2.12 6.26 7.57
N LEU A 32 -1.59 5.16 7.04
CA LEU A 32 -2.23 3.85 7.08
C LEU A 32 -2.06 3.25 8.48
N LYS A 33 -3.06 2.49 8.94
CA LYS A 33 -2.93 1.73 10.18
C LYS A 33 -1.99 0.53 10.00
N ASN A 34 -2.19 -0.19 8.90
CA ASN A 34 -1.37 -1.33 8.51
C ASN A 34 -1.28 -1.38 6.97
N LEU A 35 -0.10 -1.69 6.45
CA LEU A 35 0.11 -2.01 5.04
C LEU A 35 0.70 -3.42 4.95
N VAL A 36 -0.01 -4.31 4.25
CA VAL A 36 0.46 -5.67 3.94
C VAL A 36 0.69 -5.73 2.44
N ILE A 37 1.92 -6.04 2.04
CA ILE A 37 2.26 -6.30 0.64
C ILE A 37 2.21 -7.81 0.42
N LEU A 38 1.41 -8.25 -0.54
CA LEU A 38 1.26 -9.65 -0.89
C LEU A 38 1.74 -9.87 -2.32
N ASP A 39 2.83 -10.59 -2.48
CA ASP A 39 3.42 -10.90 -3.77
C ASP A 39 3.66 -12.42 -3.86
N ARG A 40 3.84 -12.91 -5.08
CA ARG A 40 4.05 -14.34 -5.37
C ARG A 40 5.52 -14.63 -5.70
N ILE A 41 6.46 -13.89 -5.10
CA ILE A 41 7.88 -14.29 -5.14
C ILE A 41 8.01 -15.72 -4.64
#